data_AF-A0A383A8A9-F1
#
_entry.id   AF-A0A383A8A9-F1
#
_cell.length_a   1.000
_cell.length_b   1.000
_cell.length_c   1.000
_cell.angle_alpha   90.00
_cell.angle_beta   90.00
_cell.angle_gamma   90.00
#
_symmetry.space_group_name_H-M   'P 1'
#
loop_
_entity.id
_entity.type
_entity.pdbx_description
1 polymer ?
#
loop_
_entity_poly.entity_id
_entity_poly.type
_entity_poly.pdbx_seq_one_letter_code
_entity_poly.pdbx_strand_id
1 'polypeptide(L)'
;FRLTREIGMQPAFDAYRKREIDPGENVKSDDEIDAWVRENVETAYHPTCTCKIGADDDPMAVVDPKCKVMGIESLRIVDSSIFPTVPNGNTNGASIMVAEKAADIIRGKAPIPPSIAEAYVAPDWETKQREGVAIRPYL
;
A
#
# COMPACT_ATOMS: atom_id res chain seq x y z
N PHE A 1 8.06 8.13 10.47
CA PHE A 1 8.45 8.81 11.72
C PHE A 1 8.94 10.24 11.50
N ARG A 2 10.19 10.47 11.04
CA ARG A 2 10.79 11.81 10.90
C ARG A 2 9.98 12.77 10.03
N LEU A 3 9.48 12.27 8.89
CA LEU A 3 8.62 13.04 7.98
C LEU A 3 7.34 13.55 8.66
N THR A 4 6.68 12.72 9.47
CA THR A 4 5.46 13.11 10.20
C THR A 4 5.73 14.25 11.18
N ARG A 5 6.84 14.19 11.93
CA ARG A 5 7.27 15.29 12.80
C ARG A 5 7.56 16.56 12.01
N GLU A 6 8.29 16.44 10.90
CA GLU A 6 8.58 17.60 10.05
C GLU A 6 7.31 18.27 9.53
N ILE A 7 6.34 17.49 9.04
CA ILE A 7 5.04 17.98 8.58
C ILE A 7 4.32 18.71 9.73
N GLY A 8 4.25 18.09 10.91
CA GLY A 8 3.63 18.69 12.09
C GLY A 8 4.31 19.98 12.56
N MET A 9 5.61 20.14 12.32
CA MET A 9 6.37 21.33 12.70
C MET A 9 6.22 22.52 11.74
N GLN A 10 5.59 22.34 10.56
CA GLN A 10 5.43 23.42 9.60
C GLN A 10 4.56 24.57 10.17
N PRO A 11 4.79 25.83 9.76
CA PRO A 11 4.08 27.00 10.29
C PRO A 11 2.54 26.91 10.23
N ALA A 12 2.01 26.20 9.24
CA ALA A 12 0.56 26.00 9.07
C ALA A 12 -0.09 25.29 10.27
N PHE A 13 0.68 24.55 11.07
CA PHE A 13 0.19 23.85 12.26
C PHE A 13 0.36 24.63 13.56
N ASP A 14 1.02 25.81 13.58
CA ASP A 14 1.38 26.51 14.83
C ASP A 14 0.17 26.89 15.69
N ALA A 15 -0.98 27.20 15.08
CA ALA A 15 -2.21 27.51 15.82
C ALA A 15 -2.87 26.28 16.46
N TYR A 16 -2.51 25.07 16.01
CA TYR A 16 -3.17 23.81 16.39
C TYR A 16 -2.27 22.88 17.20
N ARG A 17 -0.95 22.98 16.99
CA ARG A 17 0.06 22.13 17.62
C ARG A 17 0.44 22.66 19.00
N LYS A 18 0.62 21.75 19.94
CA LYS A 18 1.25 22.01 21.25
C LYS A 18 2.48 21.11 21.41
N ARG A 19 2.64 20.46 22.57
CA ARG A 19 3.67 19.44 22.77
C ARG A 19 3.33 18.17 22.01
N GLU A 20 4.35 17.44 21.60
CA GLU A 20 4.20 16.06 21.13
C GLU A 20 3.77 15.16 22.31
N ILE A 21 2.78 14.30 22.09
CA ILE A 21 2.23 13.44 23.14
C ILE A 21 2.97 12.10 23.20
N ASP A 22 3.07 11.45 22.05
CA ASP A 22 3.63 10.12 21.87
C ASP A 22 4.22 10.07 20.45
N PRO A 23 5.45 9.58 20.25
CA PRO A 23 6.46 9.10 21.21
C PRO A 23 7.00 10.14 22.19
N GLY A 24 6.73 11.43 21.92
CA GLY A 24 7.24 12.54 22.73
C GLY A 24 8.62 13.04 22.31
N GLU A 25 8.97 14.23 22.78
CA GLU A 25 10.10 15.02 22.28
C GLU A 25 11.50 14.42 22.57
N ASN A 26 11.58 13.43 23.46
CA ASN A 26 12.86 12.84 23.89
C ASN A 26 13.35 11.71 22.97
N VAL A 27 12.49 11.09 22.17
CA VAL A 27 12.87 10.03 21.22
C VAL A 27 13.47 10.69 19.97
N LYS A 28 14.79 10.64 19.75
CA LYS A 28 15.46 11.39 18.67
C LYS A 28 16.46 10.58 17.85
N SER A 29 17.22 9.70 18.50
CA SER A 29 18.21 8.85 17.80
C SER A 29 17.49 7.76 17.00
N ASP A 30 18.16 7.20 15.99
CA ASP A 30 17.57 6.10 15.22
C ASP A 30 17.29 4.88 16.11
N ASP A 31 18.18 4.57 17.07
CA ASP A 31 17.97 3.49 18.05
C ASP A 31 16.73 3.71 18.93
N GLU A 32 16.50 4.94 19.41
CA GLU A 32 15.32 5.29 20.22
C GLU A 32 14.05 5.20 19.38
N ILE A 33 14.11 5.68 18.14
CA ILE A 33 12.99 5.63 17.20
C ILE A 33 12.63 4.18 16.88
N ASP A 34 13.64 3.35 16.57
CA ASP A 34 13.44 1.93 16.23
C ASP A 34 12.90 1.13 17.41
N ALA A 35 13.39 1.40 18.63
CA ALA A 35 12.85 0.79 19.85
C ALA A 35 11.37 1.15 20.03
N TRP A 36 11.02 2.43 19.93
CA TRP A 36 9.63 2.87 20.06
C TRP A 36 8.73 2.29 18.95
N VAL A 37 9.18 2.30 17.69
CA VAL A 37 8.41 1.72 16.57
C VAL A 37 8.18 0.23 16.80
N ARG A 38 9.18 -0.52 17.27
CA ARG A 38 9.04 -1.95 17.54
C ARG A 38 7.98 -2.25 18.60
N GLU A 39 7.88 -1.41 19.62
CA GLU A 39 6.90 -1.57 20.71
C GLU A 39 5.48 -1.09 20.34
N ASN A 40 5.36 -0.16 19.40
CA ASN A 40 4.11 0.55 19.12
C ASN A 40 3.57 0.36 17.69
N VAL A 41 4.27 -0.37 16.81
CA VAL A 41 3.81 -0.60 15.44
C VAL A 41 2.49 -1.39 15.44
N GLU A 42 1.52 -0.87 14.68
CA GLU A 42 0.23 -1.52 14.48
C GLU A 42 0.01 -1.78 12.99
N THR A 43 -0.86 -2.74 12.69
CA THR A 43 -1.33 -2.98 11.34
C THR A 43 -2.42 -1.99 10.96
N ALA A 44 -2.44 -1.57 9.69
CA ALA A 44 -3.59 -0.90 9.10
C ALA A 44 -4.72 -1.88 8.71
N TYR A 45 -4.65 -3.13 9.18
CA TYR A 45 -5.63 -4.20 8.96
C TYR A 45 -5.81 -4.59 7.48
N HIS A 46 -4.71 -4.62 6.72
CA HIS A 46 -4.70 -4.94 5.29
C HIS A 46 -3.86 -6.19 4.92
N PRO A 47 -4.06 -7.37 5.54
CA PRO A 47 -3.38 -8.59 5.13
C PRO A 47 -3.81 -9.03 3.72
N THR A 48 -2.84 -9.28 2.84
CA THR A 48 -3.05 -9.60 1.41
C THR A 48 -1.92 -10.50 0.89
N CYS A 49 -1.98 -10.88 -0.39
CA CYS A 49 -0.89 -11.52 -1.14
C CYS A 49 -0.51 -12.97 -0.79
N THR A 50 -1.23 -13.65 0.12
CA THR A 50 -0.90 -15.02 0.55
C THR A 50 -1.18 -16.12 -0.49
N CYS A 51 -2.00 -15.85 -1.50
CA CYS A 51 -2.32 -16.76 -2.60
C CYS A 51 -2.09 -16.07 -3.96
N LYS A 52 -0.92 -15.45 -4.10
CA LYS A 52 -0.48 -14.64 -5.24
C LYS A 52 -0.97 -15.16 -6.60
N ILE A 53 -1.59 -14.27 -7.37
CA ILE A 53 -1.81 -14.45 -8.81
C ILE A 53 -0.49 -14.30 -9.58
N GLY A 54 -0.26 -15.13 -10.59
CA GLY A 54 0.93 -15.05 -11.42
C GLY A 54 0.76 -15.69 -12.79
N ALA A 55 1.84 -15.64 -13.59
CA ALA A 55 1.92 -16.33 -14.86
C ALA A 55 1.99 -17.85 -14.65
N ASP A 56 1.69 -18.63 -15.69
CA ASP A 56 1.68 -20.11 -15.62
C ASP A 56 3.06 -20.70 -15.26
N ASP A 57 4.14 -19.96 -15.49
CA ASP A 57 5.53 -20.33 -15.19
C ASP A 57 6.10 -19.65 -13.93
N ASP A 58 5.31 -18.88 -13.19
CA ASP A 58 5.74 -18.27 -11.92
C ASP A 58 5.72 -19.33 -10.79
N PRO A 59 6.89 -19.75 -10.26
CA PRO A 59 6.95 -20.81 -9.25
C PRO A 59 6.36 -20.38 -7.89
N MET A 60 6.10 -19.09 -7.68
CA MET A 60 5.50 -18.55 -6.46
C MET A 60 3.99 -18.30 -6.60
N ALA A 61 3.41 -18.52 -7.78
CA ALA A 61 1.99 -18.32 -8.02
C ALA A 61 1.15 -19.45 -7.41
N VAL A 62 0.02 -19.07 -6.82
CA VAL A 62 -1.00 -20.00 -6.30
C VAL A 62 -2.19 -20.08 -7.25
N VAL A 63 -2.50 -18.96 -7.92
CA VAL A 63 -3.56 -18.90 -8.93
C VAL A 63 -3.07 -18.34 -10.27
N ASP A 64 -3.65 -18.84 -11.36
CA ASP A 64 -3.37 -18.39 -12.72
C ASP A 64 -4.02 -17.00 -13.01
N PRO A 65 -3.77 -16.37 -14.18
CA PRO A 65 -4.39 -15.09 -14.55
C PRO A 65 -5.92 -15.11 -14.67
N LYS A 66 -6.56 -16.28 -14.58
CA LYS A 66 -8.01 -16.49 -14.55
C LYS A 66 -8.50 -16.80 -13.13
N CYS A 67 -7.67 -16.61 -12.12
CA CYS A 67 -7.90 -16.86 -10.71
C CYS A 67 -8.15 -18.34 -10.37
N LYS A 68 -7.77 -19.28 -11.24
CA LYS A 68 -7.87 -20.72 -10.98
C LYS A 68 -6.69 -21.18 -10.14
N VAL A 69 -6.96 -22.02 -9.15
CA VAL A 69 -5.89 -22.62 -8.35
C VAL A 69 -5.05 -23.54 -9.23
N MET A 70 -3.74 -23.29 -9.26
CA MET A 70 -2.84 -24.03 -10.11
C MET A 70 -2.76 -25.49 -9.63
N GLY A 71 -2.88 -26.44 -10.57
CA GLY A 71 -2.90 -27.87 -10.26
C GLY A 71 -4.21 -28.43 -9.71
N ILE A 72 -5.26 -27.61 -9.53
CA ILE A 72 -6.57 -28.05 -9.06
C ILE A 72 -7.66 -27.61 -10.04
N GLU A 73 -8.43 -28.57 -10.54
CA GLU A 73 -9.55 -28.28 -11.42
C GLU A 73 -10.75 -27.69 -10.67
N SER A 74 -11.50 -26.83 -11.35
CA SER A 74 -12.78 -26.27 -10.86
C SER A 74 -12.73 -25.50 -9.52
N LEU A 75 -11.55 -25.04 -9.11
CA LEU A 75 -11.36 -24.21 -7.91
C LEU A 75 -10.77 -22.84 -8.27
N ARG A 76 -11.28 -21.77 -7.65
CA ARG A 76 -10.76 -20.40 -7.79
C ARG A 76 -10.63 -19.73 -6.42
N ILE A 77 -9.71 -18.78 -6.31
CA ILE A 77 -9.59 -17.87 -5.17
C ILE A 77 -9.82 -16.45 -5.69
N VAL A 78 -10.75 -15.72 -5.06
CA VAL A 78 -11.16 -14.38 -5.49
C VAL A 78 -11.35 -13.50 -4.26
N ASP A 79 -10.22 -13.06 -3.69
CA ASP A 79 -10.16 -12.13 -2.57
C ASP A 79 -8.81 -11.39 -2.58
N SER A 80 -8.49 -10.65 -1.52
CA SER A 80 -7.24 -9.90 -1.42
C SER A 80 -5.98 -10.76 -1.26
N SER A 81 -6.12 -12.06 -1.00
CA SER A 81 -4.97 -12.97 -0.94
C SER A 81 -4.30 -13.12 -2.30
N ILE A 82 -5.02 -12.93 -3.41
CA ILE A 82 -4.46 -13.13 -4.76
C ILE A 82 -3.67 -11.93 -5.26
N PHE A 83 -3.66 -10.81 -4.54
CA PHE A 83 -2.88 -9.64 -4.97
C PHE A 83 -1.41 -10.02 -5.13
N PRO A 84 -0.73 -9.62 -6.23
CA PRO A 84 0.67 -9.97 -6.41
C PRO A 84 1.59 -9.17 -5.49
N THR A 85 1.17 -7.96 -5.12
CA THR A 85 1.81 -7.05 -4.17
C THR A 85 0.74 -6.22 -3.47
N VAL A 86 1.05 -5.67 -2.30
CA VAL A 86 0.13 -4.78 -1.57
C VAL A 86 -0.12 -3.51 -2.41
N PRO A 87 -1.37 -3.12 -2.68
CA PRO A 87 -1.65 -1.88 -3.40
C PRO A 87 -1.29 -0.66 -2.55
N ASN A 88 -0.88 0.43 -3.20
CA ASN A 88 -0.63 1.72 -2.56
C ASN A 88 -1.97 2.41 -2.20
N GLY A 89 -2.62 1.93 -1.14
CA GLY A 89 -3.89 2.45 -0.63
C GLY A 89 -4.66 1.43 0.20
N ASN A 90 -5.88 1.78 0.62
CA ASN A 90 -6.77 0.85 1.31
C ASN A 90 -7.21 -0.29 0.38
N THR A 91 -7.22 -1.52 0.88
CA THR A 91 -7.38 -2.72 0.05
C THR A 91 -8.83 -3.01 -0.36
N ASN A 92 -9.83 -2.45 0.33
CA ASN A 92 -11.24 -2.72 0.06
C ASN A 92 -11.64 -2.47 -1.41
N GLY A 93 -11.24 -1.32 -1.97
CA GLY A 93 -11.56 -0.99 -3.36
C GLY A 93 -10.92 -1.96 -4.37
N ALA A 94 -9.67 -2.33 -4.13
CA ALA A 94 -8.98 -3.32 -4.97
C ALA A 94 -9.63 -4.71 -4.88
N SER A 95 -10.10 -5.12 -3.70
CA SER A 95 -10.78 -6.41 -3.50
C SER A 95 -12.10 -6.47 -4.26
N ILE A 96 -12.90 -5.40 -4.20
CA ILE A 96 -14.16 -5.31 -4.96
C ILE A 96 -13.86 -5.38 -6.46
N MET A 97 -12.87 -4.63 -6.94
CA MET A 97 -12.46 -4.65 -8.35
C MET A 97 -12.04 -6.05 -8.81
N VAL A 98 -11.24 -6.77 -8.00
CA VAL A 98 -10.85 -8.15 -8.28
C VAL A 98 -12.07 -9.08 -8.36
N ALA A 99 -13.02 -8.94 -7.44
CA ALA A 99 -14.25 -9.73 -7.45
C ALA A 99 -15.08 -9.50 -8.73
N GLU A 100 -15.30 -8.24 -9.11
CA GLU A 100 -16.02 -7.89 -10.34
C GLU A 100 -15.32 -8.43 -11.58
N LYS A 101 -14.00 -8.24 -11.69
CA LYS A 101 -13.21 -8.75 -12.82
C LYS A 101 -13.26 -10.28 -12.90
N ALA A 102 -13.12 -10.98 -11.79
CA ALA A 102 -13.19 -12.44 -11.75
C ALA A 102 -14.59 -12.95 -12.12
N ALA A 103 -15.65 -12.26 -11.69
CA ALA A 103 -17.02 -12.60 -12.08
C ALA A 103 -17.23 -12.53 -13.59
N ASP A 104 -16.69 -11.50 -14.26
CA ASP A 104 -16.72 -11.40 -15.72
C ASP A 104 -15.93 -12.53 -16.40
N ILE A 105 -14.74 -12.90 -15.89
CA ILE A 105 -13.97 -14.05 -16.39
C ILE A 105 -14.77 -15.36 -16.23
N ILE A 106 -15.43 -15.57 -15.10
CA ILE A 106 -16.25 -16.75 -14.83
C ILE A 106 -17.44 -16.80 -15.80
N ARG A 107 -18.04 -15.65 -16.11
CA ARG A 107 -19.16 -15.51 -17.05
C ARG A 107 -18.76 -15.46 -18.53
N GLY A 108 -17.46 -15.51 -18.84
CA GLY A 108 -16.95 -15.45 -20.22
C GLY A 108 -17.15 -14.09 -20.90
N LYS A 109 -17.21 -13.00 -20.12
CA LYS A 109 -17.31 -11.64 -20.66
C LYS A 109 -15.93 -11.05 -20.94
N ALA A 110 -15.83 -10.27 -22.02
CA ALA A 110 -14.63 -9.51 -22.31
C ALA A 110 -14.47 -8.33 -21.34
N PRO A 111 -13.25 -8.01 -20.90
CA PRO A 111 -13.00 -6.82 -20.08
C PRO A 111 -13.29 -5.55 -20.89
N ILE A 112 -13.69 -4.49 -20.19
CA ILE A 112 -13.80 -3.16 -20.79
C ILE A 112 -12.40 -2.63 -21.19
N PRO A 113 -12.32 -1.70 -22.15
CA PRO A 113 -11.06 -1.05 -22.50
C PRO A 113 -10.39 -0.39 -21.27
N PRO A 114 -9.05 -0.41 -21.20
CA PRO A 114 -8.32 0.30 -20.14
C PRO A 114 -8.66 1.80 -20.12
N SER A 115 -8.62 2.39 -18.92
CA SER A 115 -8.75 3.84 -18.76
C SER A 115 -7.58 4.56 -19.44
N ILE A 116 -7.88 5.66 -20.13
CA ILE A 116 -6.90 6.57 -20.73
C ILE A 116 -6.69 7.84 -19.88
N ALA A 117 -7.23 7.87 -18.66
CA ALA A 117 -7.06 9.00 -17.77
C ALA A 117 -5.59 9.16 -17.38
N GLU A 118 -5.10 10.40 -17.43
CA GLU A 118 -3.76 10.72 -16.95
C GLU A 118 -3.71 10.64 -15.42
N ALA A 119 -2.77 9.86 -14.90
CA ALA A 119 -2.42 9.86 -13.49
C ALA A 119 -1.12 10.65 -13.32
N TYR A 120 -1.08 11.55 -12.33
CA TYR A 120 0.16 12.23 -12.00
C TYR A 120 1.17 11.23 -11.44
N VAL A 121 2.38 11.25 -12.01
CA VAL A 121 3.54 10.50 -11.51
C VAL A 121 4.65 11.52 -11.28
N ALA A 122 5.13 11.62 -10.05
CA ALA A 122 6.24 12.52 -9.73
C ALA A 122 7.50 12.08 -10.51
N PRO A 123 8.19 12.98 -11.25
CA PRO A 123 9.30 12.60 -12.14
C PRO A 123 10.46 11.86 -11.46
N ASP A 124 10.75 12.19 -10.21
CA ASP A 124 11.90 11.67 -9.46
C ASP A 124 11.48 10.85 -8.22
N TRP A 125 10.28 10.26 -8.22
CA TRP A 125 9.69 9.62 -7.03
C TRP A 125 10.58 8.55 -6.37
N GLU A 126 11.45 7.88 -7.15
CA GLU A 126 12.38 6.85 -6.67
C GLU A 126 13.48 7.41 -5.77
N THR A 127 13.89 8.66 -6.00
CA THR A 127 15.05 9.28 -5.31
C THR A 127 14.68 10.55 -4.55
N LYS A 128 13.45 11.05 -4.74
CA LYS A 128 13.00 12.33 -4.20
C LYS A 128 11.62 12.20 -3.58
N GLN A 129 11.56 12.44 -2.27
CA GLN A 129 10.32 12.37 -1.48
C GLN A 129 9.31 13.49 -1.79
N ARG A 130 9.75 14.63 -2.34
CA ARG A 130 8.93 15.84 -2.51
C ARG A 130 9.53 16.81 -3.54
N GLU A 131 8.73 17.70 -4.09
CA GLU A 131 9.21 18.68 -5.06
C GLU A 131 9.93 19.90 -4.42
N GLY A 132 9.42 20.39 -3.28
CA GLY A 132 9.92 21.60 -2.58
C GLY A 132 10.70 21.33 -1.30
N VAL A 133 11.06 22.41 -0.57
CA VAL A 133 11.84 22.34 0.68
C VAL A 133 10.93 22.66 1.87
N ALA A 134 11.12 21.95 2.99
CA ALA A 134 10.42 22.27 4.23
C ALA A 134 10.89 23.64 4.77
N ILE A 135 9.95 24.48 5.21
CA ILE A 135 10.28 25.79 5.81
C ILE A 135 11.03 25.59 7.14
N ARG A 136 10.61 24.55 7.89
CA ARG A 136 11.25 24.08 9.11
C ARG A 136 11.70 22.63 8.88
N PRO A 137 12.90 22.40 8.34
CA PRO A 137 13.39 21.04 8.12
C PRO A 137 13.61 20.34 9.47
N TYR A 138 13.26 19.06 9.52
CA TYR A 138 13.56 18.22 10.68
C TYR A 138 14.99 17.71 10.57
N LEU A 139 15.83 18.04 11.55
CA LEU A 139 17.23 17.60 11.62
C LEU A 139 17.32 16.07 11.81
#